data_AF-A0A9D0YKJ2-F1
#
_entry.id   AF-A0A9D0YKJ2-F1
#
_cell.length_a   1.000
_cell.length_b   1.000
_cell.length_c   1.000
_cell.angle_alpha   90.00
_cell.angle_beta   90.00
_cell.angle_gamma   90.00
#
_symmetry.space_group_name_H-M   'P 1'
#
loop_
_entity.id
_entity.type
_entity.pdbx_description
1 polymer ?
#
loop_
_entity_poly.entity_id
_entity_poly.type
_entity_poly.pdbx_seq_one_letter_code
_entity_poly.pdbx_strand_id
1 'polypeptide(L)'
;MKVTIFDLEFDSECCYIQKNSIVEKITFNNRTLYSKFKKIETPPTDILIHQHLNRELTLALPLVENGVVNYLVLEYEKEKSDYFYHLIKHLLKSLHLNNFFTYSGSKENMVQIFIPRESLSIEDAYQET
;
A
#
# COMPACT_ATOMS: atom_id res chain seq x y z
N MET A 1 9.67 2.00 -13.44
CA MET A 1 10.16 3.40 -13.24
C MET A 1 10.11 3.70 -11.76
N LYS A 2 11.04 4.48 -11.21
CA LYS A 2 11.02 4.84 -9.79
C LYS A 2 10.02 5.97 -9.53
N VAL A 3 9.10 5.74 -8.61
CA VAL A 3 8.08 6.71 -8.17
C VAL A 3 8.29 6.96 -6.69
N THR A 4 8.56 8.22 -6.33
CA THR A 4 8.70 8.63 -4.94
C THR A 4 7.39 9.25 -4.46
N ILE A 5 6.83 8.70 -3.38
CA ILE A 5 5.67 9.27 -2.70
C ILE A 5 6.03 9.45 -1.23
N PHE A 6 6.06 10.71 -0.78
CA PHE A 6 6.57 11.08 0.55
C PHE A 6 8.00 10.53 0.75
N ASP A 7 8.18 9.62 1.71
CA ASP A 7 9.47 8.98 2.04
C ASP A 7 9.58 7.55 1.47
N LEU A 8 8.60 7.13 0.66
CA LEU A 8 8.54 5.81 0.04
C LEU A 8 9.00 5.88 -1.42
N GLU A 9 9.63 4.80 -1.87
CA GLU A 9 10.11 4.65 -3.23
C GLU A 9 9.57 3.33 -3.80
N PHE A 10 8.78 3.42 -4.87
CA PHE A 10 8.19 2.27 -5.53
C PHE A 10 8.78 2.11 -6.93
N ASP A 11 9.11 0.87 -7.28
CA ASP A 11 9.29 0.49 -8.68
C ASP A 11 7.92 0.18 -9.25
N SER A 12 7.43 1.06 -10.13
CA SER A 12 6.08 0.93 -10.70
C SER A 12 6.09 1.23 -12.19
N GLU A 13 5.54 0.33 -12.99
CA GLU A 13 5.26 0.55 -14.41
C GLU A 13 3.79 0.91 -14.66
N CYS A 14 2.93 0.62 -13.68
CA CYS A 14 1.51 0.92 -13.75
C CYS A 14 1.03 1.70 -12.53
N CYS A 15 -0.21 2.15 -12.55
CA CYS A 15 -0.91 2.63 -11.36
C CYS A 15 -2.38 2.26 -11.40
N TYR A 16 -3.08 2.45 -10.29
CA TYR A 16 -4.48 2.10 -10.15
C TYR A 16 -5.29 3.32 -9.73
N ILE A 17 -6.37 3.60 -10.47
CA ILE A 17 -7.27 4.71 -10.15
C ILE A 17 -8.63 4.15 -9.73
N GLN A 18 -9.09 4.54 -8.55
CA GLN A 18 -10.40 4.16 -8.05
C GLN A 18 -11.52 4.77 -8.91
N LYS A 19 -12.55 3.98 -9.19
CA LYS A 19 -13.78 4.39 -9.88
C LYS A 19 -14.99 4.29 -8.95
N ASN A 20 -16.04 5.01 -9.33
CA ASN A 20 -17.30 5.04 -8.56
C ASN A 20 -18.12 3.75 -8.72
N SER A 21 -17.84 2.95 -9.76
CA SER A 21 -18.47 1.67 -10.03
C SER A 21 -17.46 0.52 -9.97
N ILE A 22 -17.98 -0.71 -9.89
CA ILE A 22 -17.18 -1.92 -10.07
C ILE A 22 -16.61 -1.90 -11.49
N VAL A 23 -15.30 -2.11 -11.60
CA VAL A 23 -14.60 -2.14 -12.90
C VAL A 23 -14.25 -3.56 -13.33
N GLU A 24 -14.07 -4.47 -12.37
CA GLU A 24 -13.65 -5.83 -12.66
C GLU A 24 -14.21 -6.81 -11.61
N LYS A 25 -14.54 -8.02 -12.09
CA LYS A 25 -14.92 -9.16 -11.26
C LYS A 25 -13.82 -10.22 -11.39
N ILE A 26 -13.18 -10.56 -10.28
CA ILE A 26 -12.05 -11.48 -10.22
C ILE A 26 -12.48 -12.73 -9.47
N THR A 27 -12.23 -13.91 -10.02
CA THR A 27 -12.42 -15.19 -9.33
C THR A 27 -11.08 -15.70 -8.83
N PHE A 28 -10.90 -15.79 -7.53
CA PHE A 28 -9.64 -16.22 -6.91
C PHE A 28 -9.92 -17.09 -5.69
N ASN A 29 -9.30 -18.28 -5.60
CA ASN A 29 -9.48 -19.24 -4.50
C ASN A 29 -10.96 -19.49 -4.13
N ASN A 30 -11.80 -19.77 -5.13
CA ASN A 30 -13.25 -19.97 -5.00
C ASN A 30 -14.01 -18.78 -4.38
N ARG A 31 -13.40 -17.60 -4.36
CA ARG A 31 -14.03 -16.34 -3.95
C ARG A 31 -14.19 -15.44 -5.16
N THR A 32 -15.26 -14.66 -5.13
CA THR A 32 -15.48 -13.57 -6.08
C THR A 32 -15.09 -12.26 -5.42
N LEU A 33 -14.15 -11.55 -6.03
CA LEU A 33 -13.71 -10.23 -5.64
C LEU A 33 -14.21 -9.20 -6.67
N TYR A 34 -14.61 -8.04 -6.19
CA TYR A 34 -15.05 -6.93 -7.05
C TYR A 34 -14.08 -5.77 -6.88
N SER A 35 -13.30 -5.50 -7.92
CA SER A 35 -12.39 -4.36 -7.92
C SER A 35 -13.14 -3.09 -8.29
N LYS A 36 -12.88 -2.01 -7.55
CA LYS A 36 -13.20 -0.63 -7.94
C LYS A 36 -12.00 0.11 -8.52
N PHE A 37 -10.84 -0.53 -8.57
CA PHE A 37 -9.59 0.07 -9.03
C PHE A 37 -9.31 -0.35 -10.47
N LYS A 38 -9.23 0.64 -11.37
CA LYS A 38 -8.87 0.42 -12.77
C LYS A 38 -7.36 0.57 -12.93
N LYS A 39 -6.71 -0.46 -13.46
CA LYS A 39 -5.29 -0.41 -13.85
C LYS A 39 -5.09 0.57 -15.01
N ILE A 40 -4.05 1.37 -14.91
CA ILE A 40 -3.53 2.26 -15.94
C ILE A 40 -2.12 1.75 -16.25
N GLU A 41 -1.87 1.39 -17.51
CA GLU A 41 -0.61 0.78 -17.98
C GLU A 41 0.57 1.78 -18.07
N THR A 42 0.54 2.82 -17.25
CA THR A 42 1.60 3.81 -17.15
C THR A 42 1.84 4.17 -15.69
N PRO A 43 3.07 4.54 -15.31
CA PRO A 43 3.37 5.08 -13.99
C PRO A 43 2.51 6.33 -13.70
N PRO A 44 2.25 6.64 -12.42
CA PRO A 44 1.54 7.86 -12.09
C PRO A 44 2.39 9.08 -12.48
N THR A 45 1.73 10.10 -13.03
CA THR A 45 2.36 11.40 -13.30
C THR A 45 2.31 12.27 -12.05
N ASP A 46 3.17 13.30 -11.98
CA ASP A 46 3.12 14.28 -10.88
C ASP A 46 1.74 14.92 -10.75
N ILE A 47 1.05 15.15 -11.87
CA ILE A 47 -0.33 15.64 -11.88
C ILE A 47 -1.25 14.67 -11.13
N LEU A 48 -1.21 13.37 -11.46
CA LEU A 48 -2.05 12.36 -10.80
C LEU A 48 -1.73 12.26 -9.30
N ILE A 49 -0.46 12.39 -8.91
CA ILE A 49 -0.04 12.42 -7.51
C ILE A 49 -0.62 13.65 -6.81
N HIS A 50 -0.49 14.85 -7.40
CA HIS A 50 -1.06 16.07 -6.83
C HIS A 50 -2.58 15.99 -6.69
N GLN A 51 -3.28 15.46 -7.69
CA GLN A 51 -4.72 15.23 -7.63
C GLN A 51 -5.10 14.26 -6.51
N HIS A 52 -4.29 13.23 -6.28
CA HIS A 52 -4.49 12.31 -5.16
C HIS A 52 -4.33 13.01 -3.81
N LEU A 53 -3.26 13.80 -3.64
CA LEU A 53 -2.99 14.56 -2.41
C LEU A 53 -4.09 15.59 -2.12
N ASN A 54 -4.64 16.21 -3.17
CA ASN A 54 -5.77 17.14 -3.09
C ASN A 54 -7.13 16.45 -2.90
N ARG A 55 -7.16 15.11 -2.82
CA ARG A 55 -8.39 14.29 -2.71
C ARG A 55 -9.35 14.44 -3.90
N GLU A 56 -8.83 14.85 -5.06
CA GLU A 56 -9.60 14.92 -6.32
C GLU A 56 -9.80 13.52 -6.91
N LEU A 57 -8.88 12.58 -6.65
CA LEU A 57 -8.99 11.18 -7.00
C LEU A 57 -8.30 10.28 -5.97
N THR A 58 -8.62 8.98 -5.99
CA THR A 58 -7.85 7.98 -5.24
C THR A 58 -6.93 7.22 -6.19
N LEU A 59 -5.63 7.41 -5.98
CA LEU A 59 -4.55 6.70 -6.65
C LEU A 59 -4.05 5.58 -5.73
N ALA A 60 -3.71 4.44 -6.30
CA ALA A 60 -2.99 3.38 -5.63
C ALA A 60 -1.82 2.91 -6.50
N LEU A 61 -0.75 2.49 -5.82
CA LEU A 61 0.41 1.86 -6.42
C LEU A 61 0.40 0.36 -6.12
N PRO A 62 0.94 -0.48 -7.03
CA PRO A 62 1.18 -1.87 -6.73
C PRO A 62 2.21 -1.99 -5.58
N LEU A 63 1.88 -2.81 -4.58
CA LEU A 63 2.86 -3.22 -3.56
C LEU A 63 3.81 -4.31 -4.09
N VAL A 64 3.30 -5.08 -5.06
CA VAL A 64 3.96 -6.21 -5.68
C VAL A 64 4.18 -5.86 -7.15
N GLU A 65 5.43 -5.79 -7.57
CA GLU A 65 5.80 -5.53 -8.96
C GLU A 65 6.81 -6.61 -9.39
N ASN A 66 6.66 -7.20 -10.57
CA ASN A 66 7.59 -8.20 -11.12
C ASN A 66 7.90 -9.39 -10.18
N GLY A 67 6.94 -9.80 -9.35
CA GLY A 67 7.13 -10.95 -8.44
C GLY A 67 7.88 -10.60 -7.16
N VAL A 68 8.18 -9.33 -6.91
CA VAL A 68 8.93 -8.89 -5.73
C VAL A 68 8.19 -7.83 -4.93
N VAL A 69 8.55 -7.73 -3.65
CA VAL A 69 8.08 -6.70 -2.72
C VAL A 69 9.27 -5.99 -2.08
N ASN A 70 9.15 -4.67 -1.96
CA ASN A 70 10.15 -3.81 -1.30
C ASN A 70 9.68 -3.33 0.08
N TYR A 71 8.41 -3.56 0.41
CA TYR A 71 7.82 -3.20 1.68
C TYR A 71 6.89 -4.30 2.18
N LEU A 72 6.97 -4.58 3.48
CA LEU A 72 5.86 -5.19 4.21
C LEU A 72 4.96 -4.07 4.73
N VAL A 73 3.65 -4.20 4.51
CA VAL A 73 2.69 -3.18 4.91
C VAL A 73 1.74 -3.75 5.96
N LEU A 74 1.70 -3.10 7.13
CA LEU A 74 0.68 -3.34 8.13
C LEU A 74 -0.41 -2.29 7.98
N GLU A 75 -1.63 -2.73 7.77
CA GLU A 75 -2.81 -1.88 7.66
C GLU A 75 -3.78 -2.17 8.80
N TYR A 76 -4.22 -1.12 9.49
CA TYR A 76 -5.18 -1.23 10.58
C TYR A 76 -6.29 -0.18 10.43
N GLU A 77 -7.53 -0.66 10.26
CA GLU A 77 -8.73 0.16 10.10
C GLU A 77 -9.73 -0.16 11.24
N LYS A 78 -9.60 0.51 12.38
CA LYS A 78 -10.55 0.42 13.51
C LYS A 78 -10.51 1.66 14.40
N GLU A 79 -11.58 1.87 15.15
CA GLU A 79 -11.60 2.77 16.32
C GLU A 79 -10.35 2.53 17.19
N LYS A 80 -9.76 3.61 17.70
CA LYS A 80 -8.51 3.60 18.49
C LYS A 80 -7.23 3.26 17.70
N SER A 81 -7.18 3.65 16.42
CA SER A 81 -5.97 3.52 15.59
C SER A 81 -4.71 4.16 16.22
N ASP A 82 -4.86 5.22 17.02
CA ASP A 82 -3.75 5.83 17.79
C ASP A 82 -3.14 4.87 18.81
N TYR A 83 -3.96 4.09 19.53
CA TYR A 83 -3.48 3.10 20.48
C TYR A 83 -2.73 1.97 19.77
N PHE A 84 -3.27 1.51 18.64
CA PHE A 84 -2.59 0.54 17.78
C PHE A 84 -1.23 1.09 17.34
N TYR A 85 -1.19 2.34 16.85
CA TYR A 85 0.04 3.01 16.43
C TYR A 85 1.11 3.03 17.52
N HIS A 86 0.76 3.41 18.75
CA HIS A 86 1.72 3.42 19.85
C HIS A 86 2.24 2.03 20.22
N LEU A 87 1.33 1.04 20.25
CA LEU A 87 1.68 -0.34 20.58
C LEU A 87 2.58 -0.96 19.51
N ILE A 88 2.22 -0.84 18.24
CA ILE A 88 2.99 -1.43 17.15
C ILE A 88 4.35 -0.74 17.01
N LYS A 89 4.43 0.58 17.21
CA LYS A 89 5.70 1.31 17.23
C LYS A 89 6.63 0.80 18.33
N HIS A 90 6.08 0.50 19.51
CA HIS A 90 6.86 -0.07 20.60
C HIS A 90 7.32 -1.50 20.28
N LEU A 91 6.43 -2.34 19.74
CA LEU A 91 6.72 -3.71 19.34
C LEU A 91 7.80 -3.79 18.25
N LEU A 92 7.68 -2.98 17.19
CA LEU A 92 8.67 -2.97 16.11
C LEU A 92 10.06 -2.60 16.65
N LYS A 93 10.12 -1.60 17.54
CA LYS A 93 11.38 -1.22 18.21
C LYS A 93 11.94 -2.34 19.09
N SER A 94 11.11 -3.06 19.85
CA SER A 94 11.60 -4.18 20.68
C SER A 94 12.10 -5.36 19.83
N LEU A 95 11.56 -5.51 18.61
CA LEU A 95 12.04 -6.44 17.59
C LEU A 95 13.23 -5.90 16.79
N HIS A 96 13.82 -4.76 17.18
CA HIS A 96 14.94 -4.10 16.49
C HIS A 96 14.61 -3.62 15.05
N LEU A 97 13.32 -3.53 14.70
CA LEU A 97 12.83 -2.93 13.47
C LEU A 97 12.66 -1.42 13.67
N ASN A 98 13.76 -0.69 13.49
CA ASN A 98 13.79 0.76 13.72
C ASN A 98 13.44 1.59 12.48
N ASN A 99 13.57 1.00 11.29
CA ASN A 99 13.29 1.66 10.03
C ASN A 99 11.88 1.27 9.54
N PHE A 100 10.93 2.17 9.69
CA PHE A 100 9.57 2.04 9.16
C PHE A 100 8.93 3.42 9.01
N PHE A 101 8.00 3.53 8.06
CA PHE A 101 7.28 4.76 7.76
C PHE A 101 5.81 4.59 8.10
N THR A 102 5.17 5.63 8.62
CA THR A 102 3.78 5.55 9.08
C THR A 102 2.95 6.66 8.49
N TYR A 103 1.83 6.29 7.90
CA TYR A 103 0.91 7.22 7.25
C TYR A 103 -0.51 7.00 7.78
N SER A 104 -1.24 8.10 7.95
CA SER A 104 -2.68 8.05 8.18
C SER A 104 -3.40 7.94 6.83
N GLY A 105 -4.36 7.02 6.74
CA GLY A 105 -5.15 6.82 5.53
C GLY A 105 -6.16 7.95 5.29
N SER A 106 -6.78 7.95 4.10
CA SER A 106 -7.85 8.89 3.75
C SER A 106 -9.15 8.65 4.52
N LYS A 107 -9.34 7.43 5.05
CA LYS A 107 -10.42 7.09 5.97
C LYS A 107 -10.04 7.48 7.40
N GLU A 108 -11.00 8.05 8.12
CA GLU A 108 -10.86 8.25 9.57
C GLU A 108 -10.54 6.91 10.25
N ASN A 109 -9.53 6.90 11.13
CA ASN A 109 -9.07 5.73 11.89
C ASN A 109 -8.32 4.64 11.11
N MET A 110 -7.66 5.00 10.00
CA MET A 110 -6.78 4.09 9.27
C MET A 110 -5.31 4.45 9.48
N VAL A 111 -4.50 3.47 9.85
CA VAL A 111 -3.04 3.60 9.96
C VAL A 111 -2.38 2.57 9.05
N GLN A 112 -1.41 3.01 8.26
CA GLN A 112 -0.56 2.18 7.44
C GLN A 112 0.89 2.32 7.89
N ILE A 113 1.59 1.18 8.00
CA ILE A 113 2.99 1.12 8.41
C ILE A 113 3.76 0.35 7.35
N PHE A 114 4.73 1.01 6.74
CA PHE A 114 5.61 0.45 5.71
C PHE A 114 6.94 0.09 6.34
N ILE A 115 7.30 -1.18 6.27
CA ILE A 115 8.57 -1.71 6.76
C ILE A 115 9.41 -2.07 5.52
N PRO A 116 10.49 -1.33 5.22
CA PRO A 116 11.34 -1.61 4.08
C PRO A 116 11.97 -3.00 4.18
N ARG A 117 12.06 -3.69 3.05
CA ARG A 117 12.77 -4.96 2.88
C ARG A 117 13.70 -4.88 1.69
N GLU A 118 14.81 -5.60 1.77
CA GLU A 118 15.55 -5.95 0.56
C GLU A 118 14.60 -6.76 -0.33
N SER A 119 14.67 -6.53 -1.65
CA SER A 119 13.72 -7.09 -2.63
C SER A 119 13.47 -8.58 -2.37
N LEU A 120 12.25 -8.88 -1.92
CA LEU A 120 11.85 -10.20 -1.46
C LEU A 120 10.89 -10.81 -2.48
N SER A 121 11.06 -12.08 -2.83
CA SER A 121 10.09 -12.77 -3.67
C SER A 121 8.75 -12.89 -2.94
N ILE A 122 7.64 -12.92 -3.68
CA ILE A 122 6.32 -13.11 -3.07
C ILE A 122 6.25 -14.44 -2.31
N GLU A 123 6.85 -15.49 -2.87
CA GLU A 123 6.87 -16.81 -2.26
C GLU A 123 7.55 -16.79 -0.89
N ASP A 124 8.71 -16.14 -0.78
CA ASP A 124 9.43 -16.02 0.48
C ASP A 124 8.69 -15.11 1.46
N ALA A 125 8.11 -14.01 0.97
CA ALA A 125 7.31 -13.09 1.78
C ALA A 125 6.13 -13.78 2.47
N TYR A 126 5.48 -14.74 1.80
CA TYR A 126 4.38 -15.52 2.39
C TYR A 126 4.82 -16.61 3.37
N GLN A 127 6.09 -17.04 3.35
CA GLN A 127 6.62 -18.01 4.33
C GLN A 127 7.08 -17.35 5.64
N GLU A 128 7.37 -16.04 5.63
CA GLU A 128 7.79 -15.30 6.82
C GLU A 128 6.63 -14.86 7.73
N THR A 129 5.38 -14.98 7.27
CA THR A 129 4.15 -14.62 8.01
C THR A 129 3.47 -15.81 8.66
#